data_AF-N2AHQ6-F1
#
_entry.id   AF-N2AHQ6-F1
#
_cell.length_a   1.000
_cell.length_b   1.000
_cell.length_c   1.000
_cell.angle_alpha   90.00
_cell.angle_beta   90.00
_cell.angle_gamma   90.00
#
_symmetry.space_group_name_H-M   'P 1'
#
loop_
_entity.id
_entity.type
_entity.pdbx_description
1 polymer ?
#
loop_
_entity_poly.entity_id
_entity_poly.type
_entity_poly.pdbx_seq_one_letter_code
_entity_poly.pdbx_strand_id
1 'polypeptide(L)'
;MVKIIKEGVMMTILINLFIAILAMIFGFKRREEKFSFFSAGIVFVIFASVLLLSLIPVMSNFETSSLLMWLGMILLILGIVFLVISRITKQNKQLNLQDIAIAFLTAALCVLVLLRDQNNSLIAIVIPEFSLIIGLGLMIKSKRN
;
A
#
# COMPACT_ATOMS: atom_id res chain seq x y z
N MET A 1 19.82 -23.05 -9.12
CA MET A 1 19.58 -21.64 -9.52
C MET A 1 18.22 -21.11 -9.02
N VAL A 2 17.11 -21.80 -9.27
CA VAL A 2 15.76 -21.41 -8.79
C VAL A 2 15.65 -21.28 -7.25
N LYS A 3 16.34 -22.15 -6.50
CA LYS A 3 16.32 -22.14 -5.02
C LYS A 3 16.98 -20.89 -4.40
N ILE A 4 18.08 -20.43 -4.99
CA ILE A 4 18.84 -19.25 -4.55
C ILE A 4 18.05 -17.96 -4.81
N ILE A 5 17.33 -17.90 -5.94
CA ILE A 5 16.43 -16.78 -6.25
C ILE A 5 15.28 -16.74 -5.24
N LYS A 6 14.70 -17.89 -4.88
CA LYS A 6 13.61 -17.98 -3.90
C LYS A 6 14.04 -17.54 -2.49
N GLU A 7 15.25 -17.90 -2.06
CA GLU A 7 15.84 -17.47 -0.79
C GLU A 7 16.19 -15.98 -0.77
N GLY A 8 16.77 -15.46 -1.86
CA GLY A 8 17.07 -14.02 -1.98
C GLY A 8 15.81 -13.16 -1.94
N VAL A 9 14.73 -13.61 -2.60
CA VAL A 9 13.42 -12.95 -2.57
C VAL A 9 12.79 -12.98 -1.17
N MET A 10 12.93 -14.08 -0.43
CA MET A 10 12.42 -14.20 0.93
C MET A 10 13.12 -13.22 1.89
N MET A 11 14.43 -13.04 1.71
CA MET A 11 15.21 -12.03 2.43
C MET A 11 14.73 -10.60 2.12
N THR A 12 14.51 -10.27 0.84
CA THR A 12 13.99 -8.96 0.44
C THR A 12 12.62 -8.67 1.04
N ILE A 13 11.70 -9.66 1.04
CA ILE A 13 10.39 -9.53 1.68
C ILE A 13 10.54 -9.26 3.18
N LEU A 14 11.43 -9.98 3.87
CA LEU A 14 11.69 -9.80 5.31
C LEU A 14 12.24 -8.41 5.64
N ILE A 15 13.19 -7.91 4.84
CA ILE A 15 13.78 -6.58 4.98
C ILE A 15 12.71 -5.50 4.77
N ASN A 16 11.94 -5.60 3.69
CA ASN A 16 10.85 -4.68 3.37
C ASN A 16 9.76 -4.68 4.46
N LEU A 17 9.44 -5.85 5.00
CA LEU A 17 8.53 -6.00 6.14
C LEU A 17 9.06 -5.28 7.38
N PHE A 18 10.33 -5.49 7.72
CA PHE A 18 10.95 -4.86 8.89
C PHE A 18 10.99 -3.34 8.77
N ILE A 19 11.39 -2.82 7.60
CA ILE A 19 11.44 -1.38 7.33
C ILE A 19 10.05 -0.76 7.42
N ALA A 20 9.04 -1.39 6.81
CA ALA A 20 7.67 -0.87 6.84
C ALA A 20 7.07 -0.89 8.25
N ILE A 21 7.32 -1.93 9.05
CA ILE A 21 6.88 -2.00 10.45
C ILE A 21 7.53 -0.89 11.27
N LEU A 22 8.86 -0.72 11.16
CA LEU A 22 9.57 0.35 11.85
C LEU A 22 9.04 1.73 11.46
N ALA A 23 8.80 1.93 10.16
CA ALA A 23 8.25 3.16 9.64
C ALA A 23 6.84 3.44 10.20
N MET A 24 5.96 2.44 10.19
CA MET A 24 4.61 2.57 10.77
C MET A 24 4.65 2.87 12.27
N ILE A 25 5.48 2.18 13.06
CA ILE A 25 5.62 2.44 14.51
C ILE A 25 6.08 3.88 14.77
N PHE A 26 7.08 4.35 14.03
CA PHE A 26 7.55 5.74 14.13
C PHE A 26 6.50 6.75 13.67
N GLY A 27 5.70 6.38 12.67
CA GLY A 27 4.60 7.18 12.16
C GLY A 27 3.49 7.35 13.20
N PHE A 28 3.02 6.26 13.79
CA PHE A 28 1.95 6.30 14.78
C PHE A 28 2.31 7.06 16.05
N LYS A 29 3.58 7.00 16.50
CA LYS A 29 4.02 7.69 17.72
C LYS A 29 3.92 9.22 17.68
N ARG A 30 3.67 9.81 16.50
CA ARG A 30 3.61 11.27 16.28
C ARG A 30 2.24 11.78 15.80
N ARG A 31 1.20 10.96 15.83
CA ARG A 31 -0.13 11.35 15.37
C ARG A 31 -0.85 12.22 16.40
N GLU A 32 -1.17 13.46 16.02
CA GLU A 32 -2.38 14.12 16.54
C GLU A 32 -3.55 13.66 15.67
N GLU A 33 -4.47 12.89 16.22
CA GLU A 33 -5.58 12.31 15.45
C GLU A 33 -6.56 13.38 14.98
N LYS A 34 -6.40 13.84 13.74
CA LYS A 34 -7.45 14.54 12.98
C LYS A 34 -7.95 13.62 11.89
N PHE A 35 -8.82 12.68 12.29
CA PHE A 35 -9.45 11.76 11.35
C PHE A 35 -10.38 12.55 10.43
N SER A 36 -10.04 12.62 9.14
CA SER A 36 -10.87 13.25 8.11
C SER A 36 -11.34 12.20 7.13
N PHE A 37 -12.65 12.19 6.82
CA PHE A 37 -13.22 11.30 5.81
C PHE A 37 -12.59 11.54 4.43
N PHE A 38 -12.09 12.76 4.19
CA PHE A 38 -11.35 13.09 2.98
C PHE A 38 -10.01 12.34 2.90
N SER A 39 -9.23 12.37 3.99
CA SER A 39 -7.94 11.68 4.08
C SER A 39 -8.12 10.18 3.95
N ALA A 40 -9.11 9.62 4.66
CA ALA A 40 -9.46 8.20 4.59
C ALA A 40 -9.83 7.78 3.16
N GLY A 41 -10.66 8.55 2.46
CA GLY A 41 -11.03 8.27 1.08
C GLY A 41 -9.83 8.22 0.14
N ILE A 42 -8.90 9.18 0.25
CA ILE A 42 -7.67 9.23 -0.56
C ILE A 42 -6.77 8.03 -0.25
N VAL A 43 -6.60 7.70 1.02
CA VAL A 43 -5.83 6.52 1.47
C VAL A 43 -6.38 5.24 0.84
N PHE A 44 -7.70 5.04 0.88
CA PHE A 44 -8.33 3.86 0.29
C PHE A 44 -8.17 3.80 -1.24
N VAL A 45 -8.29 4.93 -1.94
CA VAL A 45 -8.09 4.99 -3.39
C VAL A 45 -6.63 4.67 -3.77
N ILE A 46 -5.66 5.21 -3.05
CA ILE A 46 -4.24 4.93 -3.27
C ILE A 46 -3.94 3.45 -3.02
N PHE A 47 -4.42 2.92 -1.90
CA PHE A 47 -4.24 1.53 -1.53
C PHE A 47 -4.84 0.58 -2.60
N ALA A 48 -6.07 0.87 -3.05
CA ALA A 48 -6.73 0.14 -4.13
C ALA A 48 -5.94 0.21 -5.44
N SER A 49 -5.40 1.38 -5.79
CA SER A 49 -4.62 1.57 -7.02
C SER A 49 -3.35 0.72 -7.02
N VAL A 50 -2.63 0.66 -5.89
CA VAL A 50 -1.43 -0.18 -5.75
C VAL A 50 -1.78 -1.67 -5.90
N LEU A 51 -2.88 -2.12 -5.28
CA LEU A 51 -3.37 -3.49 -5.45
C LEU A 51 -3.73 -3.79 -6.90
N LEU A 52 -4.44 -2.89 -7.57
CA LEU A 52 -4.87 -3.07 -8.95
C LEU A 52 -3.69 -3.08 -9.94
N LEU A 53 -2.70 -2.21 -9.76
CA LEU A 53 -1.47 -2.24 -10.56
C LEU A 53 -0.72 -3.57 -10.37
N SER A 54 -0.77 -4.13 -9.16
CA SER A 54 -0.15 -5.42 -8.84
C SER A 54 -0.86 -6.61 -9.49
N LEU A 55 -2.00 -6.45 -10.16
CA LEU A 55 -2.57 -7.52 -11.00
C LEU A 55 -1.71 -7.83 -12.22
N ILE A 56 -1.06 -6.83 -12.83
CA ILE A 56 -0.34 -6.98 -14.10
C ILE A 56 0.61 -8.20 -14.09
N PRO A 57 1.49 -8.38 -13.08
CA PRO A 57 2.40 -9.52 -13.04
C PRO A 57 1.77 -10.87 -12.65
N VAL A 58 0.49 -10.89 -12.26
CA VAL A 58 -0.17 -12.04 -11.60
C VAL A 58 -1.41 -12.48 -12.36
N MET A 59 -1.76 -11.83 -13.49
CA MET A 59 -2.89 -12.21 -14.33
C MET A 59 -2.84 -13.67 -14.80
N SER A 60 -1.66 -14.28 -14.83
CA SER A 60 -1.49 -15.70 -15.15
C SER A 60 -2.01 -16.65 -14.07
N ASN A 61 -2.19 -16.20 -12.83
CA ASN A 61 -2.78 -16.99 -11.76
C ASN A 61 -4.16 -16.45 -11.39
N PHE A 62 -5.20 -17.20 -11.77
CA PHE A 62 -6.59 -16.82 -11.55
C PHE A 62 -6.96 -16.63 -10.08
N GLU A 63 -6.49 -17.47 -9.16
CA GLU A 63 -6.83 -17.37 -7.73
C GLU A 63 -6.26 -16.08 -7.14
N THR A 64 -4.98 -15.80 -7.40
CA THR A 64 -4.32 -14.61 -6.86
C THR A 64 -4.80 -13.33 -7.56
N SER A 65 -4.98 -13.37 -8.88
CA SER A 65 -5.49 -12.21 -9.63
C SER A 65 -6.92 -11.86 -9.24
N SER A 66 -7.80 -12.86 -9.06
CA SER A 66 -9.20 -12.63 -8.68
C SER A 66 -9.31 -12.05 -7.26
N LEU A 67 -8.51 -12.55 -6.30
CA LEU A 67 -8.44 -11.98 -4.96
C LEU A 67 -7.95 -10.53 -4.96
N LEU A 68 -6.87 -10.23 -5.70
CA LEU A 68 -6.37 -8.86 -5.84
C LEU A 68 -7.40 -7.94 -6.51
N MET A 69 -8.10 -8.42 -7.54
CA MET A 69 -9.13 -7.64 -8.24
C MET A 69 -10.30 -7.35 -7.30
N TRP A 70 -10.76 -8.37 -6.57
CA TRP A 70 -11.91 -8.25 -5.69
C TRP A 70 -11.61 -7.31 -4.51
N LEU A 71 -10.47 -7.49 -3.85
CA LEU A 71 -10.00 -6.58 -2.79
C LEU A 71 -9.83 -5.16 -3.33
N GLY A 72 -9.08 -5.01 -4.42
CA GLY A 72 -8.81 -3.72 -5.05
C GLY A 72 -10.10 -2.96 -5.39
N MET A 73 -11.09 -3.63 -5.99
CA MET A 73 -12.37 -3.02 -6.34
C MET A 73 -13.19 -2.62 -5.11
N ILE A 74 -13.26 -3.46 -4.07
CA ILE A 74 -13.98 -3.11 -2.83
C ILE A 74 -13.35 -1.90 -2.16
N LEU A 75 -12.02 -1.88 -2.05
CA LEU A 75 -11.27 -0.78 -1.48
C LEU A 75 -11.45 0.52 -2.30
N LEU A 76 -11.50 0.41 -3.62
CA LEU A 76 -11.75 1.54 -4.52
C LEU A 76 -13.16 2.10 -4.30
N ILE A 77 -14.18 1.23 -4.25
CA ILE A 77 -15.57 1.63 -3.99
C ILE A 77 -15.67 2.31 -2.62
N LEU A 78 -15.08 1.74 -1.57
CA LEU A 78 -15.03 2.35 -0.25
C LEU A 78 -14.38 3.74 -0.29
N GLY A 79 -13.24 3.86 -0.97
CA GLY A 79 -12.54 5.13 -1.14
C GLY A 79 -13.40 6.20 -1.82
N ILE A 80 -14.10 5.83 -2.90
CA ILE A 80 -15.04 6.73 -3.57
C ILE A 80 -16.17 7.15 -2.63
N VAL A 81 -16.78 6.20 -1.90
CA VAL A 81 -17.86 6.50 -0.95
C VAL A 81 -17.39 7.49 0.11
N PHE A 82 -16.21 7.29 0.70
CA PHE A 82 -15.64 8.22 1.67
C PHE A 82 -15.35 9.61 1.08
N LEU A 83 -14.88 9.68 -0.17
CA LEU A 83 -14.68 10.95 -0.87
C LEU A 83 -16.01 11.70 -1.13
N VAL A 84 -17.06 10.97 -1.52
CA VAL A 84 -18.40 11.54 -1.72
C VAL A 84 -18.97 12.06 -0.40
N ILE A 85 -18.90 11.26 0.68
CA ILE A 85 -19.35 11.67 2.01
C ILE A 85 -18.58 12.90 2.48
N SER A 86 -17.26 12.93 2.29
CA SER A 86 -16.43 14.08 2.63
C SER A 86 -16.87 15.36 1.92
N ARG A 87 -17.24 15.26 0.63
CA ARG A 87 -17.75 16.37 -0.17
C ARG A 87 -19.09 16.89 0.36
N ILE A 88 -19.97 15.98 0.80
CA ILE A 88 -21.28 16.32 1.38
C ILE A 88 -21.10 17.02 2.74
N THR A 89 -20.23 16.49 3.59
CA THR A 89 -20.00 17.03 4.95
C THR A 89 -19.16 18.31 4.96
N LYS A 90 -18.72 18.82 3.79
CA LYS A 90 -17.82 19.98 3.65
C LYS A 90 -16.62 19.92 4.60
N GLN A 91 -16.12 18.71 4.87
CA GLN A 91 -15.00 18.56 5.78
C GLN A 91 -13.76 19.27 5.23
N ASN A 92 -12.99 19.84 6.15
CA ASN A 92 -11.76 20.52 5.80
C ASN A 92 -10.85 19.52 5.07
N LYS A 93 -10.40 19.89 3.87
CA LYS A 93 -9.54 19.06 2.99
C LYS A 93 -8.11 19.00 3.51
N GLN A 94 -7.93 18.72 4.80
CA GLN A 94 -6.62 18.56 5.41
C GLN A 94 -6.11 17.18 5.05
N LEU A 95 -5.16 17.15 4.13
CA LEU A 95 -4.44 15.96 3.72
C LEU A 95 -3.25 15.77 4.64
N ASN A 96 -3.25 14.65 5.37
CA ASN A 96 -2.08 14.26 6.13
C ASN A 96 -1.16 13.41 5.24
N LEU A 97 0.01 13.95 4.89
CA LEU A 97 1.03 13.23 4.11
C LEU A 97 1.46 11.92 4.79
N GLN A 98 1.37 11.87 6.12
CA GLN A 98 1.66 10.68 6.89
C GLN A 98 0.65 9.55 6.65
N ASP A 99 -0.63 9.86 6.50
CA ASP A 99 -1.68 8.85 6.24
C ASP A 99 -1.49 8.22 4.87
N ILE A 100 -1.14 9.06 3.88
CA ILE A 100 -0.81 8.61 2.54
C ILE A 100 0.45 7.75 2.55
N ALA A 101 1.49 8.16 3.29
CA ALA A 101 2.72 7.38 3.44
C ALA A 101 2.44 5.98 4.02
N ILE A 102 1.64 5.91 5.09
CA ILE A 102 1.23 4.65 5.71
C ILE A 102 0.43 3.81 4.70
N ALA A 103 -0.48 4.41 3.93
CA ALA A 103 -1.24 3.70 2.90
C ALA A 103 -0.34 2.99 1.89
N PHE A 104 0.68 3.68 1.37
CA PHE A 104 1.66 3.11 0.43
C PHE A 104 2.48 1.99 1.07
N LEU A 105 2.91 2.16 2.33
CA LEU A 105 3.64 1.13 3.08
C LEU A 105 2.79 -0.11 3.30
N THR A 106 1.56 0.05 3.79
CA THR A 106 0.65 -1.08 4.06
C THR A 106 0.25 -1.77 2.76
N ALA A 107 0.02 -1.03 1.67
CA ALA A 107 -0.32 -1.61 0.37
C ALA A 107 0.84 -2.46 -0.16
N ALA A 108 2.07 -1.93 -0.09
CA ALA A 108 3.27 -2.66 -0.48
C ALA A 108 3.41 -3.98 0.28
N LEU A 109 3.22 -3.95 1.60
CA LEU A 109 3.26 -5.17 2.42
C LEU A 109 2.17 -6.16 2.07
N CYS A 110 0.95 -5.67 1.86
CA CYS A 110 -0.19 -6.52 1.53
C CYS A 110 0.06 -7.27 0.22
N VAL A 111 0.56 -6.57 -0.81
CA VAL A 111 0.94 -7.19 -2.09
C VAL A 111 2.12 -8.15 -1.92
N LEU A 112 3.17 -7.79 -1.18
CA LEU A 112 4.32 -8.70 -0.95
C LEU A 112 3.92 -10.01 -0.26
N VAL A 113 2.97 -9.94 0.68
CA VAL A 113 2.45 -11.13 1.37
C VAL A 113 1.57 -11.96 0.43
N LEU A 114 0.67 -11.32 -0.31
CA LEU A 114 -0.23 -12.01 -1.24
C LEU A 114 0.53 -12.67 -2.41
N LEU A 115 1.63 -12.09 -2.86
CA LEU A 115 2.44 -12.60 -3.97
C LEU A 115 3.61 -13.49 -3.55
N ARG A 116 3.75 -13.78 -2.25
CA ARG A 116 4.87 -14.55 -1.69
C ARG A 116 5.08 -15.89 -2.39
N ASP A 117 4.00 -16.63 -2.66
CA ASP A 117 4.06 -17.98 -3.23
C ASP A 117 4.07 -18.02 -4.76
N GLN A 118 3.70 -16.92 -5.42
CA GLN A 118 3.55 -16.79 -6.87
C GLN A 118 4.79 -16.24 -7.58
N ASN A 119 5.91 -16.09 -6.85
CA ASN A 119 6.99 -15.17 -7.19
C ASN A 119 7.97 -15.67 -8.27
N ASN A 120 7.43 -15.98 -9.45
CA ASN A 120 8.21 -16.37 -10.63
C ASN A 120 8.52 -15.18 -11.57
N SER A 121 7.94 -13.99 -11.34
CA SER A 121 8.14 -12.81 -12.18
C SER A 121 8.77 -11.65 -11.40
N LEU A 122 9.91 -11.13 -11.88
CA LEU A 122 10.60 -9.97 -11.26
C LEU A 122 9.68 -8.73 -11.15
N ILE A 123 8.72 -8.59 -12.06
CA ILE A 123 7.74 -7.50 -12.09
C ILE A 123 6.81 -7.54 -10.87
N ALA A 124 6.53 -8.72 -10.29
CA ALA A 124 5.72 -8.87 -9.07
C ALA A 124 6.38 -8.25 -7.83
N ILE A 125 7.71 -8.14 -7.82
CA ILE A 125 8.49 -7.56 -6.71
C ILE A 125 8.62 -6.05 -6.90
N VAL A 126 8.81 -5.60 -8.13
CA VAL A 126 9.05 -4.20 -8.49
C VAL A 126 7.95 -3.26 -8.00
N ILE A 127 6.68 -3.61 -8.23
CA ILE A 127 5.54 -2.74 -7.88
C ILE A 127 5.46 -2.50 -6.37
N PRO A 128 5.52 -3.52 -5.49
CA PRO A 128 5.60 -3.31 -4.06
C PRO A 128 6.82 -2.50 -3.61
N GLU A 129 8.01 -2.72 -4.19
CA GLU A 129 9.21 -1.97 -3.79
C GLU A 129 9.08 -0.48 -4.08
N PHE A 130 8.59 -0.12 -5.28
CA PHE A 130 8.32 1.27 -5.62
C PHE A 130 7.32 1.89 -4.66
N SER A 131 6.24 1.18 -4.33
CA SER A 131 5.25 1.63 -3.35
C SER A 131 5.89 1.87 -1.97
N LEU A 132 6.79 0.99 -1.54
CA LEU A 132 7.52 1.10 -0.27
C LEU A 132 8.45 2.33 -0.25
N ILE A 133 9.21 2.55 -1.32
CA ILE A 133 10.11 3.70 -1.46
C ILE A 133 9.32 5.01 -1.45
N ILE A 134 8.21 5.08 -2.20
CA ILE A 134 7.31 6.24 -2.21
C ILE A 134 6.75 6.49 -0.81
N GLY A 135 6.26 5.45 -0.14
CA GLY A 135 5.75 5.53 1.23
C GLY A 135 6.78 6.07 2.22
N LEU A 136 8.00 5.55 2.20
CA LEU A 136 9.10 6.04 3.05
C LEU A 136 9.46 7.49 2.73
N GLY A 137 9.56 7.85 1.45
CA GLY A 137 9.88 9.21 1.01
C GLY A 137 8.83 10.22 1.49
N LEU A 138 7.55 9.87 1.40
CA LEU A 138 6.46 10.69 1.92
C LEU A 138 6.52 10.81 3.44
N MET A 139 6.87 9.74 4.15
CA MET A 139 6.99 9.76 5.61
C MET A 139 8.14 10.67 6.09
N ILE A 140 9.27 10.65 5.39
CA ILE A 140 10.40 11.54 5.66
C ILE A 140 10.02 13.00 5.36
N LYS A 141 9.33 13.26 4.23
CA LYS A 141 8.86 14.60 3.90
C LYS A 141 7.86 15.12 4.93
N SER A 142 6.94 14.27 5.38
CA SER A 142 5.98 14.59 6.44
C SER A 142 6.66 14.88 7.79
N LYS A 143 7.86 14.36 8.04
CA LYS A 143 8.65 14.67 9.26
C LYS A 143 9.34 16.03 9.19
N ARG A 144 9.57 16.57 7.98
CA ARG A 144 10.31 17.81 7.75
C ARG A 144 9.41 19.05 7.73
N ASN A 145 8.13 18.86 7.43
CA ASN A 145 7.07 19.86 7.62
C ASN A 145 6.59 19.87 9.07
#